data_AF-A0A1G8BCT9-F1
#
_entry.id   AF-A0A1G8BCT9-F1
#
_cell.length_a   1.000
_cell.length_b   1.000
_cell.length_c   1.000
_cell.angle_alpha   90.00
_cell.angle_beta   90.00
_cell.angle_gamma   90.00
#
_symmetry.space_group_name_H-M   'P 1'
#
loop_
_entity.id
_entity.type
_entity.pdbx_description
1 polymer ?
#
loop_
_entity_poly.entity_id
_entity_poly.type
_entity_poly.pdbx_seq_one_letter_code
_entity_poly.pdbx_strand_id
1 'polypeptide(L)'
;MARKLLSERYQEGDIDVKSKERVIWIGSLVIVISISLFLFLQYQTKLSYAEQKMTSLSNDNTKLQQGNEDYVTQVAELKGEIEILVNSDKVAIRELQREGYTGQLKDIVADLKTHSELIPYKGIKGGTMGFYSENDIHVLTDKWVLAYFEDGHISGYMLLRYDTNEGAISWRVIDSYLNGK
;
A
#
# COMPACT_ATOMS: atom_id res chain seq x y z
N MET A 1 -50.26 -83.06 -39.77
CA MET A 1 -48.88 -82.68 -39.40
C MET A 1 -48.49 -81.28 -39.88
N ALA A 2 -48.79 -80.90 -41.13
CA ALA A 2 -48.39 -79.60 -41.71
C ALA A 2 -48.96 -78.32 -41.04
N ARG A 3 -50.19 -78.36 -40.47
CA ARG A 3 -50.79 -77.16 -39.83
C ARG A 3 -50.09 -76.75 -38.51
N LYS A 4 -49.51 -77.69 -37.78
CA LYS A 4 -48.83 -77.42 -36.50
C LYS A 4 -47.49 -76.66 -36.71
N LEU A 5 -46.78 -77.01 -37.79
CA LEU A 5 -45.52 -76.36 -38.16
C LEU A 5 -45.68 -74.92 -38.66
N LEU A 6 -46.85 -74.58 -39.23
CA LEU A 6 -47.16 -73.22 -39.67
C LEU A 6 -47.53 -72.29 -38.50
N SER A 7 -48.27 -72.80 -37.50
CA SER A 7 -48.59 -72.02 -36.30
C SER A 7 -47.37 -71.77 -35.42
N GLU A 8 -46.46 -72.76 -35.30
CA GLU A 8 -45.20 -72.59 -34.56
C GLU A 8 -44.29 -71.56 -35.24
N ARG A 9 -44.12 -71.60 -36.57
CA ARG A 9 -43.33 -70.57 -37.29
C ARG A 9 -43.92 -69.17 -37.24
N TYR A 10 -45.25 -69.02 -37.22
CA TYR A 10 -45.88 -67.71 -37.12
C TYR A 10 -45.72 -67.10 -35.72
N GLN A 11 -45.85 -67.92 -34.67
CA GLN A 11 -45.59 -67.49 -33.29
C GLN A 11 -44.11 -67.12 -33.08
N GLU A 12 -43.19 -67.89 -33.66
CA GLU A 12 -41.75 -67.62 -33.56
C GLU A 12 -41.34 -66.30 -34.27
N GLY A 13 -41.95 -66.00 -35.42
CA GLY A 13 -41.75 -64.72 -36.13
C GLY A 13 -42.35 -63.50 -35.40
N ASP A 14 -43.52 -63.63 -34.79
CA ASP A 14 -44.16 -62.54 -34.04
C ASP A 14 -43.41 -62.21 -32.74
N ILE A 15 -42.87 -63.23 -32.06
CA ILE A 15 -42.02 -63.06 -30.87
C ILE A 15 -40.71 -62.36 -31.24
N ASP A 16 -40.09 -62.71 -32.37
CA ASP A 16 -38.86 -62.08 -32.87
C ASP A 16 -39.08 -60.58 -33.20
N VAL A 17 -40.18 -60.24 -33.89
CA VAL A 17 -40.53 -58.84 -34.21
C VAL A 17 -40.77 -58.00 -32.96
N LYS A 18 -41.56 -58.52 -32.01
CA LYS A 18 -41.87 -57.83 -30.75
C LYS A 18 -40.63 -57.63 -29.86
N SER A 19 -39.65 -58.54 -29.93
CA SER A 19 -38.38 -58.40 -29.24
C SER A 19 -37.51 -57.28 -29.84
N LYS A 20 -37.48 -57.16 -31.17
CA LYS A 20 -36.74 -56.12 -31.91
C LYS A 20 -37.30 -54.72 -31.65
N GLU A 21 -38.62 -54.56 -31.59
CA GLU A 21 -39.26 -53.30 -31.24
C GLU A 21 -38.88 -52.83 -29.83
N ARG A 22 -38.86 -53.74 -28.85
CA ARG A 22 -38.46 -53.41 -27.47
C ARG A 22 -37.02 -52.93 -27.39
N VAL A 23 -36.11 -53.54 -28.16
CA VAL A 23 -34.70 -53.11 -28.24
C VAL A 23 -34.60 -51.69 -28.81
N ILE A 24 -35.40 -51.34 -29.82
CA ILE A 24 -35.43 -49.99 -30.40
C ILE A 24 -35.97 -48.95 -29.41
N TRP A 25 -37.04 -49.27 -28.68
CA TRP A 25 -37.62 -48.37 -27.67
C TRP A 25 -36.69 -48.16 -26.47
N ILE A 26 -36.04 -49.22 -25.99
CA ILE A 26 -35.06 -49.14 -24.90
C ILE A 26 -33.85 -48.32 -25.35
N GLY A 27 -33.35 -48.55 -26.57
CA GLY A 27 -32.24 -47.77 -27.13
C GLY A 27 -32.57 -46.27 -27.23
N SER A 28 -33.76 -45.94 -27.72
CA SER A 28 -34.24 -44.55 -27.80
C SER A 28 -34.34 -43.89 -26.41
N LEU A 29 -34.86 -44.61 -25.42
CA LEU A 29 -34.97 -44.11 -24.05
C LEU A 29 -33.60 -43.85 -23.43
N VAL A 30 -32.63 -44.75 -23.64
CA VAL A 30 -31.25 -44.59 -23.16
C VAL A 30 -30.59 -43.37 -23.78
N ILE A 31 -30.82 -43.11 -25.07
CA ILE A 31 -30.28 -41.92 -25.76
C ILE A 31 -30.84 -40.64 -25.14
N VAL A 32 -32.16 -40.57 -24.92
CA VAL A 32 -32.80 -39.39 -24.30
C VAL A 32 -32.23 -39.14 -22.90
N ILE A 33 -32.14 -40.19 -22.08
CA ILE A 33 -31.57 -40.09 -20.73
C ILE A 33 -30.10 -39.61 -20.78
N SER A 34 -29.31 -40.12 -21.73
CA SER A 34 -27.91 -39.73 -21.88
C SER A 34 -27.77 -38.25 -22.26
N ILE A 35 -28.61 -37.74 -23.16
CA ILE A 35 -28.63 -36.32 -23.54
C ILE A 35 -29.06 -35.46 -22.35
N SER A 36 -30.12 -35.86 -21.64
CA SER A 36 -30.59 -35.16 -20.45
C SER A 36 -29.50 -35.10 -19.36
N LEU A 37 -28.81 -36.21 -19.12
CA LEU A 37 -27.71 -36.27 -18.16
C LEU A 37 -26.55 -35.38 -18.59
N PHE A 38 -26.18 -35.39 -19.87
CA PHE A 38 -25.12 -34.54 -20.40
C PHE A 38 -25.44 -33.05 -20.24
N LEU A 39 -26.67 -32.64 -20.56
CA LEU A 39 -27.13 -31.25 -20.36
C LEU A 39 -27.12 -30.85 -18.89
N PHE A 40 -27.54 -31.76 -18.01
CA PHE A 40 -27.52 -31.55 -16.56
C PHE A 40 -26.09 -31.34 -16.04
N LEU A 41 -25.14 -32.17 -16.48
CA LEU A 41 -23.72 -32.02 -16.10
C LEU A 41 -23.14 -30.69 -16.58
N GLN A 42 -23.44 -30.27 -17.82
CA GLN A 42 -23.02 -28.96 -18.37
C GLN A 42 -23.60 -27.77 -17.59
N TYR A 43 -24.83 -27.91 -17.07
CA TYR A 43 -25.44 -26.88 -16.24
C TYR A 43 -24.72 -26.76 -14.88
N GLN A 44 -24.42 -27.90 -14.24
CA GLN A 44 -23.70 -27.93 -12.97
C GLN A 44 -22.28 -27.33 -13.07
N THR A 45 -21.55 -27.62 -14.15
CA THR A 45 -20.21 -27.03 -14.35
C THR A 45 -20.27 -25.52 -14.54
N LYS A 46 -21.25 -25.00 -15.28
CA LYS A 46 -21.47 -23.55 -15.42
C LYS A 46 -21.84 -22.88 -14.10
N LEU A 47 -22.68 -23.53 -13.29
CA LEU A 47 -23.07 -23.03 -11.98
C LEU A 47 -21.86 -22.94 -11.06
N SER A 48 -21.07 -24.01 -10.97
CA SER A 48 -19.85 -24.04 -10.16
C SER A 48 -18.82 -23.00 -10.62
N TYR A 49 -18.65 -22.81 -11.93
CA TYR A 49 -17.78 -21.77 -12.47
C TYR A 49 -18.26 -20.35 -12.08
N ALA A 50 -19.58 -20.10 -12.15
CA ALA A 50 -20.15 -18.83 -11.75
C ALA A 50 -19.97 -18.55 -10.25
N GLU A 51 -20.19 -19.56 -9.40
CA GLU A 51 -19.97 -19.47 -7.95
C GLU A 51 -18.49 -19.20 -7.60
N GLN A 52 -17.56 -19.89 -8.27
CA GLN A 52 -16.13 -19.65 -8.09
C GLN A 52 -15.74 -18.22 -8.48
N LYS A 53 -16.24 -17.73 -9.63
CA LYS A 53 -15.97 -16.36 -10.09
C LYS A 53 -16.59 -15.32 -9.16
N MET A 54 -17.78 -15.58 -8.62
CA MET A 54 -18.40 -14.71 -7.63
C MET A 54 -17.58 -14.68 -6.34
N THR A 55 -17.07 -15.83 -5.90
CA THR A 55 -16.20 -15.93 -4.72
C THR A 55 -14.88 -15.19 -4.93
N SER A 56 -14.23 -15.37 -6.09
CA SER A 56 -12.98 -14.66 -6.38
C SER A 56 -13.20 -13.15 -6.45
N LEU A 57 -14.26 -12.69 -7.11
CA LEU A 57 -14.57 -11.28 -7.23
C LEU A 57 -14.96 -10.67 -5.87
N SER A 58 -15.68 -11.43 -5.02
CA SER A 58 -15.94 -11.04 -3.64
C SER A 58 -14.65 -10.90 -2.85
N ASN A 59 -13.74 -11.86 -2.95
CA ASN A 59 -12.44 -11.79 -2.27
C ASN A 59 -11.59 -10.61 -2.75
N ASP A 60 -11.59 -10.33 -4.05
CA ASP A 60 -10.86 -9.19 -4.61
C ASP A 60 -11.46 -7.86 -4.13
N ASN A 61 -12.79 -7.76 -4.10
CA ASN A 61 -13.46 -6.60 -3.50
C ASN A 61 -13.13 -6.43 -2.01
N THR A 62 -13.11 -7.52 -1.24
CA THR A 62 -12.72 -7.47 0.18
C THR A 62 -11.27 -7.02 0.33
N LYS A 63 -10.34 -7.51 -0.49
CA LYS A 63 -8.94 -7.06 -0.48
C LYS A 63 -8.81 -5.58 -0.82
N LEU A 64 -9.55 -5.10 -1.83
CA LEU A 64 -9.57 -3.69 -2.20
C LEU A 64 -10.15 -2.83 -1.08
N GLN A 65 -11.21 -3.30 -0.41
CA GLN A 65 -11.79 -2.62 0.76
C GLN A 65 -10.78 -2.55 1.92
N GLN A 66 -10.11 -3.65 2.24
CA GLN A 66 -9.06 -3.68 3.26
C GLN A 66 -7.91 -2.74 2.91
N GLY A 67 -7.45 -2.72 1.67
CA GLY A 67 -6.43 -1.78 1.21
C GLY A 67 -6.87 -0.32 1.36
N ASN A 68 -8.12 -0.01 1.02
CA ASN A 68 -8.66 1.34 1.22
C ASN A 68 -8.73 1.73 2.70
N GLU A 69 -9.15 0.82 3.59
CA GLU A 69 -9.17 1.06 5.04
C GLU A 69 -7.75 1.31 5.61
N ASP A 70 -6.77 0.54 5.14
CA ASP A 70 -5.37 0.72 5.50
C ASP A 70 -4.82 2.08 5.05
N TYR A 71 -5.06 2.46 3.79
CA TYR A 71 -4.70 3.80 3.29
C TYR A 71 -5.36 4.93 4.08
N VAL A 72 -6.64 4.77 4.44
CA VAL A 72 -7.35 5.76 5.26
C VAL A 72 -6.71 5.90 6.65
N THR A 73 -6.28 4.79 7.24
CA THR A 73 -5.59 4.78 8.54
C THR A 73 -4.24 5.49 8.47
N GLN A 74 -3.41 5.13 7.49
CA GLN A 74 -2.10 5.78 7.27
C GLN A 74 -2.23 7.29 7.04
N VAL A 75 -3.24 7.72 6.26
CA VAL A 75 -3.51 9.14 6.03
C VAL A 75 -3.94 9.85 7.31
N ALA A 76 -4.73 9.21 8.16
CA ALA A 76 -5.17 9.79 9.43
C ALA A 76 -4.00 9.97 10.41
N GLU A 77 -3.11 8.97 10.50
CA GLU A 77 -1.91 9.01 11.33
C GLU A 77 -0.95 10.10 10.87
N LEU A 78 -0.60 10.11 9.58
CA LEU A 78 0.31 11.11 9.01
C LEU A 78 -0.25 12.53 9.15
N LYS A 79 -1.57 12.71 9.02
CA LYS A 79 -2.21 14.01 9.25
C LYS A 79 -2.05 14.46 10.71
N GLY A 80 -2.16 13.54 11.67
CA GLY A 80 -1.93 13.83 13.09
C GLY A 80 -0.50 14.29 13.35
N GLU A 81 0.49 13.62 12.76
CA GLU A 81 1.91 14.01 12.86
C GLU A 81 2.17 15.41 12.27
N ILE A 82 1.61 15.69 11.09
CA ILE A 82 1.73 17.01 10.45
C ILE A 82 1.08 18.09 11.32
N GLU A 83 -0.06 17.82 11.96
CA GLU A 83 -0.73 18.79 12.82
C GLU A 83 0.13 19.16 14.04
N ILE A 84 0.82 18.19 14.64
CA ILE A 84 1.75 18.43 15.76
C ILE A 84 2.92 19.31 15.30
N LEU A 85 3.56 18.97 14.19
CA LEU A 85 4.68 19.73 13.63
C LEU A 85 4.27 21.17 13.29
N VAL A 86 3.16 21.34 12.58
CA VAL A 86 2.61 22.66 12.21
C VAL A 86 2.26 23.49 13.45
N ASN A 87 1.74 22.86 14.51
CA ASN A 87 1.45 23.58 15.74
C ASN A 87 2.72 24.01 16.47
N SER A 88 3.77 23.19 16.49
CA SER A 88 5.09 23.56 17.02
C SER A 88 5.67 24.76 16.29
N ASP A 89 5.68 24.72 14.95
CA ASP A 89 6.16 25.81 14.10
C ASP A 89 5.36 27.11 14.33
N LYS A 90 4.03 26.98 14.48
CA LYS A 90 3.15 28.12 14.80
C LYS A 90 3.43 28.72 16.17
N VAL A 91 3.85 27.94 17.16
CA VAL A 91 4.21 28.46 18.48
C VAL A 91 5.53 29.21 18.38
N ALA A 92 6.57 28.59 17.81
CA ALA A 92 7.88 29.21 17.65
C ALA A 92 7.80 30.52 16.85
N ILE A 93 7.08 30.56 15.72
CA ILE A 93 6.96 31.78 14.92
C ILE A 93 6.20 32.90 15.65
N ARG A 94 5.20 32.57 16.48
CA ARG A 94 4.47 33.57 17.27
C ARG A 94 5.35 34.21 18.33
N GLU A 95 6.22 33.43 18.95
CA GLU A 95 7.18 33.91 19.94
C GLU A 95 8.20 34.84 19.29
N LEU A 96 8.79 34.43 18.16
CA LEU A 96 9.68 35.26 17.35
C LEU A 96 9.04 36.58 16.92
N GLN A 97 7.77 36.55 16.48
CA GLN A 97 7.03 37.75 16.11
C GLN A 97 6.84 38.73 17.28
N ARG A 98 6.69 38.22 18.51
CA ARG A 98 6.62 39.09 19.72
C ARG A 98 7.96 39.74 20.03
N GLU A 99 9.07 39.10 19.68
CA GLU A 99 10.42 39.66 19.80
C GLU A 99 10.78 40.61 18.63
N GLY A 100 9.86 40.81 17.67
CA GLY A 100 10.02 41.76 16.57
C GLY A 100 10.54 41.15 15.27
N TYR A 101 10.67 39.82 15.19
CA TYR A 101 11.05 39.13 13.97
C TYR A 101 9.89 39.08 12.96
N THR A 102 10.18 39.44 11.70
CA THR A 102 9.18 39.50 10.62
C THR A 102 9.37 38.45 9.53
N GLY A 103 10.42 37.63 9.63
CA GLY A 103 10.71 36.54 8.70
C GLY A 103 9.89 35.27 8.95
N GLN A 104 10.25 34.20 8.25
CA GLN A 104 9.71 32.85 8.39
C GLN A 104 10.74 31.93 9.05
N LEU A 105 10.31 30.84 9.68
CA LEU A 105 11.23 29.83 10.25
C LEU A 105 12.28 29.34 9.24
N LYS A 106 11.89 29.21 7.97
CA LYS A 106 12.80 28.82 6.87
C LYS A 106 13.95 29.81 6.66
N ASP A 107 13.76 31.09 7.01
CA ASP A 107 14.80 32.11 6.82
C ASP A 107 15.91 31.91 7.86
N ILE A 108 15.57 31.44 9.07
CA ILE A 108 16.53 31.02 10.11
C ILE A 108 17.35 29.81 9.64
N VAL A 109 16.68 28.83 9.04
CA VAL A 109 17.34 27.64 8.48
C VAL A 109 18.28 28.01 7.33
N ALA A 110 17.80 28.86 6.40
CA ALA A 110 18.58 29.31 5.26
C ALA A 110 19.82 30.11 5.68
N ASP A 111 19.68 30.97 6.68
CA ASP A 111 20.78 31.72 7.29
C ASP A 111 21.83 30.78 7.89
N LEU A 112 21.43 29.83 8.75
CA LEU A 112 22.35 28.88 9.38
C LEU A 112 23.21 28.11 8.38
N LYS A 113 22.65 27.72 7.23
CA LYS A 113 23.37 26.99 6.19
C LYS A 113 24.56 27.76 5.63
N THR A 114 24.53 29.09 5.70
CA THR A 114 25.64 29.93 5.26
C THR A 114 26.78 30.03 6.29
N HIS A 115 26.53 29.57 7.53
CA HIS A 115 27.42 29.73 8.68
C HIS A 115 28.22 28.47 9.02
N SER A 116 28.84 27.84 8.02
CA SER A 116 29.68 26.64 8.21
C SER A 116 30.85 26.84 9.20
N GLU A 117 31.29 28.08 9.40
CA GLU A 117 32.33 28.45 10.36
C GLU A 117 31.94 28.26 11.83
N LEU A 118 30.64 28.07 12.11
CA LEU A 118 30.16 27.73 13.46
C LEU A 118 30.52 26.29 13.86
N ILE A 119 30.82 25.42 12.89
CA ILE A 119 31.12 24.02 13.15
C ILE A 119 32.54 23.90 13.74
N PRO A 120 32.70 23.43 14.99
CA PRO A 120 34.01 23.43 15.66
C PRO A 120 34.93 22.27 15.22
N TYR A 121 34.52 21.51 14.21
CA TYR A 121 35.24 20.36 13.69
C TYR A 121 35.78 20.67 12.30
N LYS A 122 36.99 20.22 12.02
CA LYS A 122 37.55 20.28 10.67
C LYS A 122 37.16 19.04 9.88
N GLY A 123 36.88 19.23 8.59
CA GLY A 123 36.69 18.12 7.68
C GLY A 123 37.97 17.31 7.47
N ILE A 124 37.80 16.06 7.05
CA ILE A 124 38.86 15.10 6.79
C ILE A 124 38.88 14.71 5.30
N LYS A 125 40.04 14.28 4.82
CA LYS A 125 40.22 13.78 3.44
C LYS A 125 39.75 14.76 2.35
N GLY A 126 39.82 16.06 2.62
CA GLY A 126 39.37 17.10 1.70
C GLY A 126 37.86 17.38 1.75
N GLY A 127 37.11 16.73 2.65
CA GLY A 127 35.73 17.12 2.98
C GLY A 127 35.68 18.52 3.60
N THR A 128 34.62 19.25 3.30
CA THR A 128 34.32 20.55 3.94
C THR A 128 33.16 20.34 4.89
N MET A 129 33.27 20.81 6.13
CA MET A 129 32.15 20.74 7.07
C MET A 129 31.07 21.74 6.68
N GLY A 130 29.82 21.31 6.70
CA GLY A 130 28.70 22.20 6.40
C GLY A 130 27.35 21.64 6.79
N PHE A 131 26.34 22.49 6.62
CA PHE A 131 24.94 22.14 6.75
C PHE A 131 24.32 21.99 5.36
N TYR A 132 24.21 20.76 4.88
CA TYR A 132 23.84 20.50 3.48
C TYR A 132 22.34 20.31 3.23
N SER A 133 21.58 19.99 4.28
CA SER A 133 20.16 19.62 4.19
C SER A 133 19.33 20.45 5.16
N GLU A 134 18.25 21.05 4.65
CA GLU A 134 17.29 21.81 5.46
C GLU A 134 16.47 20.90 6.38
N ASN A 135 16.28 19.64 5.98
CA ASN A 135 15.49 18.67 6.74
C ASN A 135 16.21 18.20 8.01
N ASP A 136 17.53 18.43 8.10
CA ASP A 136 18.34 18.06 9.25
C ASP A 136 18.68 19.26 10.15
N ILE A 137 17.96 20.38 9.95
CA ILE A 137 18.00 21.57 10.79
C ILE A 137 16.61 21.78 11.39
N HIS A 138 16.52 21.68 12.71
CA HIS A 138 15.28 21.77 13.45
C HIS A 138 15.28 22.99 14.36
N VAL A 139 14.42 23.97 14.05
CA VAL A 139 14.15 25.10 14.95
C VAL A 139 13.26 24.59 16.08
N LEU A 140 13.80 24.53 17.29
CA LEU A 140 13.13 23.93 18.44
C LEU A 140 12.19 24.90 19.14
N THR A 141 12.60 26.18 19.20
CA THR A 141 11.92 27.27 19.92
C THR A 141 12.34 28.60 19.29
N ASP A 142 11.88 29.73 19.85
CA ASP A 142 12.35 31.08 19.53
C ASP A 142 13.85 31.33 19.82
N LYS A 143 14.55 30.43 20.52
CA LYS A 143 15.94 30.62 20.94
C LYS A 143 16.91 29.55 20.46
N TRP A 144 16.44 28.35 20.14
CA TRP A 144 17.29 27.16 19.98
C TRP A 144 17.06 26.46 18.64
N VAL A 145 18.16 26.01 18.03
CA VAL A 145 18.18 25.18 16.82
C VAL A 145 19.07 23.96 17.06
N LEU A 146 18.57 22.78 16.68
CA LEU A 146 19.37 21.56 16.56
C LEU A 146 19.72 21.36 15.09
N ALA A 147 21.00 21.21 14.76
CA ALA A 147 21.45 21.06 13.39
C ALA A 147 22.41 19.89 13.23
N TYR A 148 22.18 19.08 12.20
CA TYR A 148 23.14 18.09 11.71
C TYR A 148 24.17 18.76 10.80
N PHE A 149 25.44 18.39 10.97
CA PHE A 149 26.51 18.82 10.08
C PHE A 149 27.35 17.62 9.64
N GLU A 150 27.98 17.72 8.47
CA GLU A 150 28.88 16.69 7.95
C GLU A 150 29.89 17.25 6.95
N ASP A 151 30.86 16.41 6.57
CA ASP A 151 31.80 16.66 5.46
C ASP A 151 31.82 15.53 4.40
N GLY A 152 30.86 14.60 4.49
CA GLY A 152 30.79 13.38 3.67
C GLY A 152 31.58 12.18 4.24
N HIS A 153 32.34 12.34 5.32
CA HIS A 153 33.10 11.26 5.97
C HIS A 153 32.83 11.17 7.47
N ILE A 154 32.73 12.31 8.14
CA ILE A 154 32.35 12.44 9.54
C ILE A 154 31.17 13.40 9.64
N SER A 155 30.34 13.13 10.64
CA SER A 155 29.15 13.92 10.90
C SER A 155 28.88 14.06 12.38
N GLY A 156 27.97 14.96 12.71
CA GLY A 156 27.63 15.24 14.08
C GLY A 156 26.38 16.10 14.19
N TYR A 157 26.07 16.45 15.42
CA TYR A 157 24.97 17.34 15.74
C TYR A 157 25.48 18.49 16.61
N MET A 158 24.83 19.63 16.47
CA MET A 158 25.08 20.78 17.31
C MET A 158 23.79 21.45 17.75
N LEU A 159 23.80 21.92 18.99
CA LEU A 159 22.77 22.78 19.56
C LEU A 159 23.27 24.22 19.49
N LEU A 160 22.52 25.07 18.80
CA LEU A 160 22.82 26.50 18.68
C LEU A 160 21.75 27.34 19.36
N ARG A 161 22.19 28.46 19.95
CA ARG A 161 21.32 29.60 20.20
C ARG A 161 21.31 30.51 18.99
N TYR A 162 20.15 31.11 18.73
CA TYR A 162 20.07 32.26 17.86
C TYR A 162 19.31 33.41 18.53
N ASP A 163 19.65 34.62 18.11
CA ASP A 163 18.98 35.85 18.54
C ASP A 163 18.69 36.68 17.27
N THR A 164 17.44 37.14 17.10
CA THR A 164 17.00 37.93 15.93
C THR A 164 16.91 39.41 16.29
N ASN A 165 17.87 40.22 15.84
CA ASN A 165 17.88 41.67 16.08
C ASN A 165 17.65 42.42 14.76
N GLU A 166 16.50 43.09 14.63
CA GLU A 166 16.17 43.92 13.45
C GLU A 166 16.33 43.18 12.09
N GLY A 167 16.10 41.86 12.08
CA GLY A 167 16.22 41.01 10.89
C GLY A 167 17.61 40.40 10.65
N ALA A 168 18.62 40.77 11.44
CA ALA A 168 19.90 40.05 11.47
C ALA A 168 19.84 38.90 12.49
N ILE A 169 20.32 37.73 12.08
CA ILE A 169 20.40 36.55 12.94
C ILE A 169 21.83 36.43 13.46
N SER A 170 21.96 36.28 14.78
CA SER A 170 23.24 36.03 15.42
C SER A 170 23.25 34.66 16.07
N TRP A 171 24.37 33.96 15.96
CA TRP A 171 24.48 32.55 16.36
C TRP A 171 25.46 32.35 17.51
N ARG A 172 25.17 31.37 18.36
CA ARG A 172 26.07 30.90 19.41
C ARG A 172 26.00 29.39 19.52
N VAL A 173 27.14 28.72 19.39
CA VAL A 173 27.24 27.27 19.66
C VAL A 173 27.10 27.04 21.16
N ILE A 174 26.19 26.15 21.55
CA ILE A 174 25.96 25.74 22.94
C ILE A 174 26.65 24.43 23.23
N ASP A 175 26.41 23.47 22.35
CA ASP A 175 27.02 22.15 22.44
C ASP A 175 27.13 21.55 21.04
N SER A 176 28.07 20.62 20.88
CA SER A 176 28.27 19.89 19.64
C SER A 176 29.00 18.57 19.90
N TYR A 177 28.68 17.54 19.13
CA TYR A 177 29.38 16.26 19.17
C TYR A 177 29.46 15.63 17.78
N LEU A 178 30.42 14.71 17.61
CA LEU A 178 30.54 13.87 16.40
C LEU A 178 29.87 12.52 16.64
N ASN A 179 29.19 12.01 15.61
CA ASN A 179 28.61 10.68 15.64
C ASN A 179 29.71 9.61 15.74
N GLY A 180 29.49 8.61 16.59
CA GLY A 180 30.41 7.47 16.75
C GLY A 180 31.68 7.76 17.57
N LYS A 181 31.68 8.80 18.40
CA LYS A 181 32.73 9.06 19.40
C LYS A 181 32.20 8.96 20.82
#